data_AF-X0TDU5-F1
#
_entry.id   AF-X0TDU5-F1
#
_cell.length_a   1.000
_cell.length_b   1.000
_cell.length_c   1.000
_cell.angle_alpha   90.00
_cell.angle_beta   90.00
_cell.angle_gamma   90.00
#
_symmetry.space_group_name_H-M   'P 1'
#
loop_
_entity.id
_entity.type
_entity.pdbx_description
1 polymer ?
#
loop_
_entity_poly.entity_id
_entity_poly.type
_entity_poly.pdbx_seq_one_letter_code
_entity_poly.pdbx_strand_id
1 'polypeptide(L)'
;MVIHGVRVLGPREKLAEFVRAKQAEVVIIAMPSASSPVIRETVELTRESGVQDVKIIPFFSQLYTGEVRVSEVREVQPEDLLGRAPVSVDVATIRHFLQGKTVLVTGAAGSIGSEICRQALRFGVRQLAAIDIDETGLFNLEKDLA
;
A
#
# COMPACT_ATOMS: atom_id res chain seq x y z
N MET A 1 5.95 -28.81 0.26
CA MET A 1 6.61 -27.73 1.02
C MET A 1 5.80 -27.45 2.28
N VAL A 2 6.45 -27.10 3.39
CA VAL A 2 5.80 -26.77 4.67
C VAL A 2 6.37 -25.43 5.14
N ILE A 3 5.50 -24.51 5.56
CA ILE A 3 5.87 -23.20 6.12
C ILE A 3 5.25 -23.14 7.51
N HIS A 4 6.05 -22.85 8.54
CA HIS A 4 5.60 -22.81 9.94
C HIS A 4 4.77 -24.03 10.38
N GLY A 5 5.13 -25.22 9.91
CA GLY A 5 4.38 -26.46 10.21
C GLY A 5 3.10 -26.66 9.39
N VAL A 6 2.69 -25.68 8.58
CA VAL A 6 1.51 -25.74 7.71
C VAL A 6 1.91 -26.17 6.29
N ARG A 7 1.18 -27.13 5.72
CA ARG A 7 1.46 -27.65 4.38
C ARG A 7 1.00 -26.67 3.31
N VAL A 8 1.89 -26.35 2.37
CA VAL A 8 1.54 -25.64 1.14
C VAL A 8 0.93 -26.64 0.16
N LEU A 9 -0.35 -26.46 -0.16
CA LEU A 9 -1.15 -27.42 -0.92
C LEU A 9 -0.90 -27.37 -2.42
N GLY A 10 -0.57 -26.19 -2.96
CA GLY A 10 -0.33 -26.00 -4.38
C GLY A 10 -0.66 -24.57 -4.83
N PRO A 11 -0.79 -24.36 -6.14
CA PRO A 11 -1.02 -23.04 -6.70
C PRO A 11 -2.52 -22.69 -6.71
N ARG A 12 -2.85 -21.43 -6.97
CA ARG A 12 -4.23 -20.89 -6.86
C ARG A 12 -5.21 -21.47 -7.87
N GLU A 13 -4.74 -21.99 -8.99
CA GLU A 13 -5.58 -22.61 -10.03
C GLU A 13 -6.25 -23.89 -9.50
N LYS A 14 -5.69 -24.51 -8.45
CA LYS A 14 -6.27 -25.66 -7.76
C LYS A 14 -7.08 -25.30 -6.51
N LEU A 15 -7.34 -24.00 -6.29
CA LEU A 15 -8.02 -23.51 -5.09
C LEU A 15 -9.36 -24.20 -4.86
N ALA A 16 -10.17 -24.39 -5.92
CA ALA A 16 -11.46 -25.06 -5.80
C ALA A 16 -11.35 -26.53 -5.32
N GLU A 17 -10.31 -27.25 -5.73
CA GLU A 17 -10.05 -28.62 -5.25
C GLU A 17 -9.72 -28.60 -3.76
N PHE A 18 -8.88 -27.66 -3.32
CA PHE A 18 -8.45 -27.55 -1.93
C PHE A 18 -9.58 -27.10 -1.00
N VAL A 19 -10.39 -26.12 -1.43
CA VAL A 19 -11.56 -25.66 -0.69
C VAL A 19 -12.52 -26.83 -0.43
N ARG A 20 -12.84 -27.61 -1.46
CA ARG A 20 -13.70 -28.80 -1.31
C ARG A 20 -13.08 -29.86 -0.41
N ALA A 21 -11.82 -30.20 -0.62
CA ALA A 21 -11.13 -31.24 0.14
C ALA A 21 -10.92 -30.87 1.61
N LYS A 22 -10.88 -29.58 1.93
CA LYS A 22 -10.68 -29.05 3.30
C LYS A 22 -11.94 -28.50 3.94
N GLN A 23 -13.06 -28.46 3.22
CA GLN A 23 -14.30 -27.83 3.65
C GLN A 23 -14.06 -26.42 4.19
N ALA A 24 -13.24 -25.65 3.46
CA ALA A 24 -12.89 -24.29 3.86
C ALA A 24 -14.12 -23.38 3.75
N GLU A 25 -14.43 -22.65 4.81
CA GLU A 25 -15.56 -21.70 4.87
C GLU A 25 -15.14 -20.26 4.58
N VAL A 26 -13.86 -19.94 4.80
CA VAL A 26 -13.28 -18.61 4.64
C VAL A 26 -11.98 -18.70 3.88
N VAL A 27 -11.75 -17.78 2.94
CA VAL A 27 -10.48 -17.63 2.23
C VAL A 27 -9.90 -16.25 2.49
N ILE A 28 -8.62 -16.22 2.86
CA ILE A 28 -7.86 -14.97 3.08
C ILE A 28 -6.80 -14.85 1.98
N ILE A 29 -6.90 -13.77 1.20
CA ILE A 29 -5.93 -13.41 0.17
C ILE A 29 -4.82 -12.60 0.84
N ALA A 30 -3.72 -13.30 1.16
CA ALA A 30 -2.52 -12.72 1.77
C ALA A 30 -1.47 -12.33 0.71
N MET A 31 -1.91 -11.67 -0.36
CA MET A 31 -1.05 -11.24 -1.48
C MET A 31 -1.09 -9.72 -1.66
N PRO A 32 -0.69 -8.92 -0.65
CA PRO A 32 -0.87 -7.47 -0.68
C PRO A 32 -0.14 -6.82 -1.87
N SER A 33 0.98 -7.38 -2.33
CA SER A 33 1.76 -6.85 -3.46
C SER A 33 1.28 -7.29 -4.84
N ALA A 34 0.26 -8.16 -4.93
CA ALA A 34 -0.22 -8.64 -6.22
C ALA A 34 -1.01 -7.55 -6.97
N SER A 35 -0.92 -7.56 -8.30
CA SER A 35 -1.69 -6.66 -9.14
C SER A 35 -3.19 -6.93 -9.04
N SER A 36 -4.04 -5.92 -9.24
CA SER A 36 -5.50 -6.08 -9.21
C SER A 36 -6.07 -7.17 -10.13
N PRO A 37 -5.53 -7.42 -11.35
CA PRO A 37 -5.95 -8.57 -12.15
C PRO A 37 -5.76 -9.92 -11.44
N VAL A 38 -4.63 -10.11 -10.75
CA VAL A 38 -4.34 -11.34 -10.00
C VAL A 38 -5.25 -11.50 -8.79
N ILE A 39 -5.50 -10.40 -8.06
CA ILE A 39 -6.45 -10.40 -6.94
C ILE A 39 -7.84 -10.74 -7.43
N ARG A 40 -8.30 -10.08 -8.50
CA ARG A 40 -9.60 -10.32 -9.11
C ARG A 40 -9.78 -11.77 -9.54
N GLU A 41 -8.84 -12.32 -10.27
CA GLU A 41 -8.88 -13.72 -10.71
C GLU A 41 -8.92 -14.68 -9.51
N THR A 42 -8.16 -14.37 -8.43
CA THR A 42 -8.18 -15.17 -7.20
C THR A 42 -9.53 -15.11 -6.47
N VAL A 43 -10.17 -13.94 -6.43
CA VAL A 43 -11.51 -13.77 -5.85
C VAL A 43 -12.55 -14.52 -6.67
N GLU A 44 -12.46 -14.46 -7.99
CA GLU A 44 -13.36 -15.19 -8.91
C GLU A 44 -13.21 -16.71 -8.70
N LEU A 45 -12.00 -17.25 -8.71
CA LEU A 45 -11.72 -18.68 -8.43
C LEU A 45 -12.25 -19.12 -7.05
N THR A 46 -12.17 -18.23 -6.05
CA THR A 46 -12.67 -18.50 -4.71
C THR A 46 -14.19 -18.59 -4.70
N ARG A 47 -14.88 -17.64 -5.34
CA ARG A 47 -16.34 -17.65 -5.42
C ARG A 47 -16.87 -18.84 -6.21
N GLU A 48 -16.21 -19.21 -7.30
CA GLU A 48 -16.53 -20.41 -8.09
C GLU A 48 -16.39 -21.71 -7.26
N SER A 49 -15.53 -21.71 -6.23
CA SER A 49 -15.39 -22.85 -5.33
C SER A 49 -16.50 -22.99 -4.29
N GLY A 50 -17.43 -22.03 -4.22
CA GLY A 50 -18.57 -22.02 -3.30
C GLY A 50 -18.33 -21.26 -1.99
N VAL A 51 -17.14 -20.68 -1.79
CA VAL A 51 -16.83 -19.84 -0.63
C VAL A 51 -17.30 -18.43 -0.88
N GLN A 52 -18.13 -17.91 0.02
CA GLN A 52 -18.64 -16.54 -0.05
C GLN A 52 -17.84 -15.56 0.79
N ASP A 53 -17.29 -16.01 1.93
CA ASP A 53 -16.47 -15.18 2.82
C ASP A 53 -15.02 -15.13 2.30
N VAL A 54 -14.72 -14.01 1.61
CA VAL A 54 -13.40 -13.76 1.02
C VAL A 54 -12.83 -12.47 1.61
N LYS A 55 -11.70 -12.60 2.29
CA LYS A 55 -11.00 -11.49 2.93
C LYS A 55 -9.66 -11.24 2.29
N ILE A 56 -9.12 -10.04 2.47
CA ILE A 56 -7.84 -9.61 1.92
C ILE A 56 -7.01 -8.88 2.97
N ILE A 57 -5.69 -9.03 2.89
CA ILE A 57 -4.72 -8.22 3.64
C ILE A 57 -4.38 -6.98 2.79
N PRO A 58 -4.60 -5.75 3.30
CA PRO A 58 -4.35 -4.52 2.56
C PRO A 58 -2.86 -4.28 2.27
N PHE A 59 -2.58 -3.38 1.31
CA PHE A 59 -1.22 -3.03 0.89
C PHE A 59 -0.44 -2.35 2.02
N PHE A 60 0.86 -2.66 2.17
CA PHE A 60 1.73 -2.11 3.23
C PHE A 60 1.83 -0.58 3.26
N SER A 61 1.59 0.12 2.15
CA SER A 61 1.56 1.59 2.11
C SER A 61 0.36 2.19 2.86
N GLN A 62 -0.66 1.37 3.16
CA GLN A 62 -1.78 1.73 4.03
C GLN A 62 -1.50 1.39 5.51
N LEU A 63 -0.39 0.70 5.79
CA LEU A 63 0.03 0.29 7.13
C LEU A 63 1.17 1.20 7.61
N TYR A 64 0.82 2.19 8.43
CA TYR A 64 1.74 3.21 8.94
C TYR A 64 2.93 2.66 9.76
N THR A 65 2.92 1.39 10.16
CA THR A 65 3.84 0.82 11.16
C THR A 65 4.73 -0.33 10.68
N GLY A 66 4.63 -0.77 9.41
CA GLY A 66 5.47 -1.84 8.87
C GLY A 66 5.20 -3.26 9.41
N GLU A 67 4.31 -3.41 10.39
CA GLU A 67 3.82 -4.68 10.92
C GLU A 67 2.40 -4.94 10.42
N VAL A 68 2.16 -6.07 9.75
CA VAL A 68 0.79 -6.52 9.41
C VAL A 68 0.15 -7.07 10.67
N ARG A 69 -0.96 -6.46 11.09
CA ARG A 69 -1.75 -6.98 12.21
C ARG A 69 -2.90 -7.81 11.67
N VAL A 70 -3.22 -8.92 12.34
CA VAL A 70 -4.40 -9.75 11.99
C VAL A 70 -5.69 -8.93 12.02
N SER A 71 -5.73 -7.85 12.80
CA SER A 71 -6.84 -6.88 12.86
C SER A 71 -7.10 -6.14 11.55
N GLU A 72 -6.22 -6.23 10.55
CA GLU A 72 -6.30 -5.49 9.30
C GLU A 72 -6.91 -6.32 8.16
N VAL A 73 -7.24 -7.59 8.43
CA VAL A 73 -7.96 -8.47 7.50
C VAL A 73 -9.38 -7.93 7.32
N ARG A 74 -9.75 -7.61 6.08
CA ARG A 74 -11.06 -7.05 5.73
C ARG A 74 -11.69 -7.71 4.52
N GLU A 75 -12.97 -7.46 4.30
CA GLU A 75 -13.67 -7.85 3.07
C GLU A 75 -13.01 -7.24 1.83
N VAL A 76 -13.11 -7.95 0.70
CA VAL A 76 -12.68 -7.43 -0.61
C VAL A 76 -13.57 -6.27 -1.01
N GLN A 77 -12.95 -5.14 -1.35
CA GLN A 77 -13.62 -3.93 -1.79
C GLN A 77 -13.47 -3.75 -3.31
N PRO A 78 -14.37 -3.01 -3.99
CA PRO A 78 -14.28 -2.74 -5.42
C PRO A 78 -12.92 -2.18 -5.86
N GLU A 79 -12.28 -1.38 -5.01
CA GLU A 79 -10.98 -0.75 -5.24
C GLU A 79 -9.86 -1.78 -5.41
N ASP A 80 -9.93 -2.91 -4.69
CA ASP A 80 -8.96 -4.01 -4.78
C ASP A 80 -9.00 -4.69 -6.16
N LEU A 81 -10.20 -4.72 -6.77
CA LEU A 81 -10.49 -5.39 -8.04
C LEU A 81 -10.28 -4.46 -9.24
N LEU A 82 -10.62 -3.18 -9.10
CA LEU A 82 -10.56 -2.19 -10.18
C LEU A 82 -9.15 -1.65 -10.39
N GLY A 83 -8.34 -1.59 -9.33
CA GLY A 83 -6.91 -1.28 -9.40
C GLY A 83 -6.56 0.00 -10.16
N ARG A 84 -6.32 1.10 -9.44
CA ARG A 84 -5.21 1.95 -9.88
C ARG A 84 -3.96 1.11 -9.64
N ALA A 85 -3.27 0.70 -10.70
CA ALA A 85 -1.97 0.07 -10.57
C ALA A 85 -1.16 0.93 -9.58
N PRO A 86 -0.67 0.38 -8.45
CA PRO A 86 0.19 1.15 -7.58
C PRO A 86 1.33 1.65 -8.46
N VAL A 87 1.39 2.97 -8.65
CA VAL A 87 2.51 3.56 -9.37
C VAL A 87 3.71 3.21 -8.52
N SER A 88 4.57 2.33 -9.03
CA SER A 88 5.83 2.02 -8.37
C SER A 88 6.63 3.32 -8.37
N VAL A 89 6.62 4.01 -7.23
CA VAL A 89 7.39 5.22 -7.05
C VAL A 89 8.84 4.79 -6.93
N ASP A 90 9.66 5.10 -7.94
CA ASP A 90 11.08 4.82 -7.90
C ASP A 90 11.77 5.78 -6.92
N VAL A 91 11.82 5.35 -5.66
CA VAL A 91 12.40 6.11 -4.55
C VAL A 91 13.88 6.42 -4.78
N ALA A 92 14.62 5.53 -5.46
CA ALA A 92 16.04 5.74 -5.75
C ALA A 92 16.23 6.85 -6.78
N THR A 93 15.43 6.84 -7.85
CA THR A 93 15.43 7.92 -8.85
C THR A 93 15.03 9.26 -8.24
N ILE A 94 14.00 9.30 -7.39
CA ILE A 94 13.58 10.54 -6.72
C ILE A 94 14.66 11.06 -5.77
N ARG A 95 15.27 10.18 -4.96
CA ARG A 95 16.39 10.57 -4.09
C ARG A 95 17.53 11.16 -4.93
N HIS A 96 17.95 10.48 -5.99
CA HIS A 96 19.02 10.95 -6.86
C HIS A 96 18.66 12.30 -7.51
N PHE A 97 17.39 12.50 -7.87
CA PHE A 97 16.93 13.74 -8.46
C PHE A 97 16.95 14.92 -7.49
N LEU A 98 16.63 14.73 -6.21
CA LEU A 98 16.48 15.79 -5.21
C LEU A 98 17.74 16.05 -4.38
N GLN A 99 18.55 15.03 -4.14
CA GLN A 99 19.69 15.10 -3.24
C GLN A 99 20.64 16.25 -3.61
N GLY A 100 20.97 17.08 -2.62
CA GLY A 100 21.89 18.22 -2.77
C GLY A 100 21.33 19.42 -3.54
N LYS A 101 20.05 19.40 -3.97
CA LYS A 101 19.43 20.52 -4.69
C LYS A 101 18.75 21.52 -3.77
N THR A 102 18.57 22.75 -4.26
CA THR A 102 17.68 23.74 -3.63
C THR A 102 16.30 23.59 -4.26
N VAL A 103 15.25 23.41 -3.45
CA VAL A 103 13.87 23.14 -3.89
C VAL A 103 12.95 24.22 -3.34
N LEU A 104 12.05 24.74 -4.17
CA LEU A 104 10.94 25.62 -3.78
C LEU A 104 9.62 24.85 -3.90
N VAL A 105 8.82 24.86 -2.83
CA VAL A 105 7.46 24.32 -2.82
C VAL A 105 6.47 25.48 -2.68
N THR A 106 5.61 25.66 -3.68
CA THR A 106 4.49 26.60 -3.64
C THR A 106 3.23 25.90 -3.15
N GLY A 107 2.41 26.57 -2.34
CA GLY A 107 1.28 25.91 -1.69
C GLY A 107 1.74 24.98 -0.55
N ALA A 108 2.86 25.32 0.10
CA ALA A 108 3.52 24.47 1.08
C ALA A 108 2.68 24.20 2.34
N ALA A 109 1.81 25.12 2.75
CA ALA A 109 0.91 24.92 3.88
C ALA A 109 -0.26 23.96 3.56
N GLY A 110 -0.49 23.66 2.28
CA GLY A 110 -1.49 22.68 1.87
C GLY A 110 -1.13 21.24 2.29
N SER A 111 -2.12 20.35 2.28
CA SER A 111 -1.91 18.93 2.59
C SER A 111 -0.89 18.24 1.68
N ILE A 112 -0.91 18.56 0.38
CA ILE A 112 0.05 18.04 -0.60
C ILE A 112 1.41 18.72 -0.46
N GLY A 113 1.43 20.06 -0.36
CA GLY A 113 2.68 20.81 -0.27
C GLY A 113 3.50 20.48 0.97
N SER A 114 2.85 20.31 2.12
CA SER A 114 3.51 19.93 3.37
C SER A 114 4.14 18.54 3.29
N GLU A 115 3.48 17.60 2.62
CA GLU A 115 4.03 16.26 2.41
C GLU A 115 5.21 16.27 1.43
N ILE A 116 5.14 17.08 0.37
CA ILE A 116 6.28 17.30 -0.54
C ILE A 116 7.47 17.89 0.23
N CYS A 117 7.24 18.84 1.13
CA CYS A 117 8.29 19.41 1.99
C CYS A 117 8.97 18.33 2.85
N ARG A 118 8.18 17.49 3.54
CA ARG A 118 8.68 16.36 4.34
C ARG A 118 9.51 15.39 3.51
N GLN A 119 9.02 15.02 2.32
CA GLN A 119 9.73 14.08 1.45
C GLN A 119 11.02 14.68 0.88
N ALA A 120 10.99 15.93 0.43
CA ALA A 120 12.17 16.62 -0.07
C ALA A 120 13.31 16.60 0.96
N LEU A 121 13.01 16.92 2.23
CA LEU A 121 13.98 16.86 3.32
C LEU A 121 14.51 15.43 3.55
N ARG A 122 13.63 14.42 3.60
CA ARG A 122 14.03 13.00 3.72
C ARG A 122 14.92 12.51 2.58
N PHE A 123 14.78 13.10 1.39
CA PHE A 123 15.63 12.80 0.23
C PHE A 123 16.94 13.59 0.20
N GLY A 124 17.20 14.45 1.19
CA GLY A 124 18.49 15.10 1.35
C GLY A 124 18.69 16.31 0.44
N VAL A 125 17.64 17.09 0.19
CA VAL A 125 17.79 18.41 -0.44
C VAL A 125 18.76 19.28 0.37
N ARG A 126 19.53 20.13 -0.32
CA ARG A 126 20.44 21.08 0.30
C ARG A 126 19.70 22.22 1.01
N GLN A 127 18.60 22.67 0.42
CA GLN A 127 17.79 23.75 0.95
C GLN A 127 16.35 23.59 0.47
N LEU A 128 15.40 23.81 1.36
CA LEU A 128 13.97 23.84 1.06
C LEU A 128 13.45 25.26 1.31
N ALA A 129 12.80 25.85 0.31
CA ALA A 129 12.00 27.07 0.45
C ALA A 129 10.52 26.68 0.37
N ALA A 130 9.74 27.09 1.37
CA ALA A 130 8.30 26.87 1.43
C ALA A 130 7.58 28.22 1.24
N ILE A 131 6.68 28.30 0.27
CA ILE A 131 5.86 29.49 -0.01
C ILE A 131 4.40 29.11 0.03
N ASP A 132 3.61 29.91 0.75
CA ASP A 132 2.17 29.83 0.81
C ASP A 132 1.59 31.21 1.14
N ILE A 133 0.29 31.38 0.90
CA ILE A 133 -0.49 32.53 1.37
C ILE A 133 -0.92 32.34 2.84
N ASP A 134 -1.03 31.09 3.30
CA ASP A 134 -1.36 30.76 4.69
C ASP A 134 -0.12 30.82 5.60
N GLU A 135 0.06 31.96 6.26
CA GLU A 135 1.13 32.19 7.23
C GLU A 135 1.04 31.24 8.45
N THR A 136 -0.17 30.95 8.93
CA THR A 136 -0.35 30.06 10.10
C THR A 136 0.01 28.63 9.72
N GLY A 137 -0.38 28.19 8.53
CA GLY A 137 -0.01 26.89 7.99
C GLY A 137 1.50 26.75 7.77
N LEU A 138 2.18 27.79 7.28
CA LEU A 138 3.64 27.81 7.17
C LEU A 138 4.34 27.72 8.53
N PHE A 139 3.85 28.46 9.52
CA PHE A 139 4.39 28.41 10.88
C PHE A 139 4.25 27.02 11.52
N ASN A 140 3.09 26.39 11.32
CA ASN A 140 2.86 25.03 11.79
C ASN A 140 3.72 24.00 11.04
N LEU A 141 3.89 24.19 9.73
CA LEU A 141 4.77 23.34 8.91
C LEU A 141 6.22 23.45 9.36
N GLU A 142 6.74 24.66 9.58
CA GLU A 142 8.09 24.86 10.09
C GLU A 142 8.33 24.09 11.40
N LYS A 143 7.37 24.18 12.34
CA LYS A 143 7.43 23.43 13.60
C LYS A 143 7.38 21.92 13.45
N ASP A 144 6.66 21.41 12.45
CA ASP A 144 6.59 19.97 12.13
C ASP A 144 7.86 19.46 11.46
N LEU A 145 8.59 20.33 10.76
CA LEU A 145 9.81 19.99 10.01
C LEU A 145 11.12 20.18 10.79
N ALA A 146 11.09 20.95 11.88
CA ALA A 146 12.24 21.23 12.76
C ALA A 146 12.55 20.05 13.70
#